data_AF-A0A0K0XTX4-F1
#
_entry.id   AF-A0A0K0XTX4-F1
#
_cell.length_a   1.000
_cell.length_b   1.000
_cell.length_c   1.000
_cell.angle_alpha   90.00
_cell.angle_beta   90.00
_cell.angle_gamma   90.00
#
_symmetry.space_group_name_H-M   'P 1'
#
loop_
_entity.id
_entity.type
_entity.pdbx_description
1 polymer ?
#
loop_
_entity_poly.entity_id
_entity_poly.type
_entity_poly.pdbx_seq_one_letter_code
_entity_poly.pdbx_strand_id
1 'polypeptide(L)'
;MRDPHQLAVELAAEAPDPAWLRALTDDLDRQLRRSPLERLQRLWGLSAAEAASLFGVSRQAYSKWLRGGVPSERAAALADLSVATELLDRYLKRERIPAVVRRPAALLGNRSLIELARSGDHAAVRQAVADMFELRRVQP
;
A
#
# COMPACT_ATOMS: atom_id res chain seq x y z
N MET A 1 -25.51 9.66 -1.76
CA MET A 1 -24.45 8.83 -1.14
C MET A 1 -24.76 8.81 0.34
N ARG A 2 -24.93 7.65 0.99
CA ARG A 2 -25.21 7.63 2.44
C ARG A 2 -24.01 8.17 3.21
N ASP A 3 -24.27 8.95 4.25
CA ASP A 3 -23.25 9.43 5.19
C ASP A 3 -22.67 8.22 5.97
N PRO A 4 -21.34 8.03 6.01
CA PRO A 4 -20.70 6.95 6.76
C PRO A 4 -21.07 6.93 8.25
N HIS A 5 -21.25 8.10 8.87
CA HIS A 5 -21.63 8.18 10.28
C HIS A 5 -23.07 7.68 10.47
N GLN A 6 -24.00 8.15 9.64
CA GLN A 6 -25.38 7.66 9.66
C GLN A 6 -25.48 6.14 9.46
N LEU A 7 -24.72 5.58 8.51
CA LEU A 7 -24.69 4.14 8.28
C LEU A 7 -24.10 3.36 9.47
N ALA A 8 -23.08 3.90 10.14
CA ALA A 8 -22.49 3.29 11.33
C ALA A 8 -23.48 3.27 12.51
N VAL A 9 -24.27 4.34 12.67
CA VAL A 9 -25.34 4.43 13.68
C VAL A 9 -26.44 3.41 13.40
N GLU A 10 -26.88 3.29 12.14
CA GLU A 10 -27.87 2.29 11.71
C GLU A 10 -27.37 0.86 11.99
N LEU A 11 -26.15 0.54 11.58
CA LEU A 11 -25.53 -0.78 11.83
C LEU A 11 -25.35 -1.09 13.31
N ALA A 12 -25.02 -0.09 14.12
CA ALA A 12 -24.88 -0.26 15.56
C ALA A 12 -26.24 -0.52 16.24
N ALA A 13 -27.31 0.09 15.74
CA ALA A 13 -28.67 -0.11 16.24
C ALA A 13 -29.24 -1.48 15.86
N GLU A 14 -28.86 -2.02 14.69
CA GLU A 14 -29.30 -3.32 14.19
C GLU A 14 -28.39 -4.49 14.62
N ALA A 15 -27.28 -4.21 15.30
CA ALA A 15 -26.32 -5.22 15.69
C ALA A 15 -26.90 -6.21 16.73
N PRO A 16 -26.69 -7.52 16.56
CA PRO A 16 -27.14 -8.53 17.53
C PRO A 16 -26.52 -8.33 18.91
N ASP A 17 -25.24 -7.98 18.95
CA ASP A 17 -24.49 -7.64 20.16
C ASP A 17 -23.21 -6.83 19.84
N PRO A 18 -22.52 -6.26 20.85
CA PRO A 18 -21.26 -5.54 20.65
C PRO A 18 -20.10 -6.42 20.15
N ALA A 19 -20.15 -7.75 20.35
CA ALA A 19 -19.11 -8.65 19.86
C ALA A 19 -19.21 -8.83 18.34
N TRP A 20 -20.42 -8.85 17.79
CA TRP A 20 -20.69 -8.86 16.36
C TRP A 20 -20.19 -7.58 15.68
N LEU A 21 -20.39 -6.40 16.28
CA LEU A 21 -19.85 -5.14 15.74
C LEU A 21 -18.31 -5.12 15.73
N ARG A 22 -17.68 -5.66 16.77
CA ARG A 22 -16.22 -5.83 16.80
C ARG A 22 -15.76 -6.79 15.71
N ALA A 23 -16.42 -7.94 15.56
CA ALA A 23 -16.11 -8.90 14.51
C ALA A 23 -16.30 -8.30 13.11
N LEU A 24 -17.37 -7.53 12.86
CA LEU A 24 -17.59 -6.80 11.61
C LEU A 24 -16.50 -5.76 11.37
N THR A 25 -16.12 -5.00 12.40
CA THR A 25 -15.04 -4.01 12.28
C THR A 25 -13.71 -4.69 11.96
N ASP A 26 -13.42 -5.81 12.62
CA ASP A 26 -12.23 -6.62 12.35
C ASP A 26 -12.25 -7.24 10.94
N ASP A 27 -13.41 -7.67 10.45
CA ASP A 27 -13.58 -8.22 9.11
C ASP A 27 -13.54 -7.13 8.02
N LEU A 28 -14.11 -5.95 8.28
CA LEU A 28 -13.99 -4.78 7.42
C LEU A 28 -12.54 -4.29 7.39
N ASP A 29 -11.86 -4.22 8.54
CA ASP A 29 -10.44 -3.90 8.62
C ASP A 29 -9.60 -4.96 7.88
N ARG A 30 -9.89 -6.27 8.04
CA ARG A 30 -9.27 -7.34 7.26
C ARG A 30 -9.57 -7.26 5.75
N GLN A 31 -10.77 -6.86 5.36
CA GLN A 31 -11.15 -6.69 3.95
C GLN A 31 -10.55 -5.44 3.31
N LEU A 32 -10.47 -4.34 4.06
CA LEU A 32 -9.74 -3.13 3.69
C LEU A 32 -8.23 -3.44 3.60
N ARG A 33 -7.75 -4.34 4.46
CA ARG A 33 -6.42 -4.96 4.43
C ARG A 33 -6.31 -6.19 3.51
N ARG A 34 -7.22 -6.40 2.52
CA ARG A 34 -6.99 -7.38 1.44
C ARG A 34 -5.59 -7.13 0.88
N SER A 35 -4.72 -8.10 1.15
CA SER A 35 -3.31 -7.92 1.53
C SER A 35 -2.61 -6.69 0.90
N PRO A 36 -2.10 -5.74 1.70
CA PRO A 36 -1.29 -4.63 1.18
C PRO A 36 -0.15 -5.10 0.27
N LEU A 37 0.36 -6.32 0.47
CA LEU A 37 1.30 -6.96 -0.45
C LEU A 37 0.70 -7.30 -1.82
N GLU A 38 -0.51 -7.87 -1.86
CA GLU A 38 -1.22 -8.16 -3.12
C GLU A 38 -1.58 -6.86 -3.84
N ARG A 39 -2.01 -5.84 -3.09
CA ARG A 39 -2.32 -4.52 -3.63
C ARG A 39 -1.08 -3.85 -4.22
N LEU A 40 0.03 -3.84 -3.48
CA LEU A 40 1.33 -3.36 -3.95
C LEU A 40 1.73 -4.10 -5.23
N GLN A 41 1.76 -5.44 -5.17
CA GLN A 41 2.15 -6.29 -6.29
C GLN A 41 1.32 -6.01 -7.54
N ARG A 42 0.00 -5.93 -7.40
CA ARG A 42 -0.93 -5.67 -8.50
C ARG A 42 -0.78 -4.26 -9.08
N LEU A 43 -0.78 -3.23 -8.24
CA LEU A 43 -0.75 -1.84 -8.71
C LEU A 43 0.60 -1.43 -9.30
N TRP A 44 1.69 -1.98 -8.77
CA TRP A 44 3.02 -1.74 -9.32
C TRP A 44 3.34 -2.68 -10.49
N GLY A 45 2.47 -3.66 -10.77
CA GLY A 45 2.63 -4.62 -11.86
C GLY A 45 3.85 -5.51 -11.66
N LEU A 46 4.04 -6.04 -10.45
CA LEU A 46 5.21 -6.84 -10.07
C LEU A 46 4.89 -8.33 -10.16
N SER A 47 5.87 -9.10 -10.64
CA SER A 47 5.90 -10.54 -10.36
C SER A 47 6.17 -10.81 -8.88
N ALA A 48 5.88 -12.02 -8.42
CA ALA A 48 6.16 -12.41 -7.03
C ALA A 48 7.68 -12.32 -6.69
N ALA A 49 8.55 -12.54 -7.67
CA ALA A 49 10.00 -12.42 -7.49
C ALA A 49 10.43 -10.95 -7.35
N GLU A 50 9.89 -10.05 -8.17
CA GLU A 50 10.16 -8.63 -8.05
C GLU A 50 9.61 -8.07 -6.74
N ALA A 51 8.40 -8.44 -6.34
CA ALA A 51 7.82 -8.01 -5.08
C ALA A 51 8.66 -8.51 -3.88
N ALA A 52 9.12 -9.77 -3.90
CA ALA A 52 10.03 -10.29 -2.89
C ALA A 52 11.35 -9.51 -2.83
N SER A 53 11.90 -9.12 -3.99
CA SER A 53 13.14 -8.33 -4.06
C SER A 53 13.02 -6.95 -3.40
N LEU A 54 11.82 -6.37 -3.35
CA LEU A 54 11.60 -5.09 -2.66
C LEU A 54 11.85 -5.20 -1.16
N PHE A 55 11.65 -6.39 -0.58
CA PHE A 55 11.86 -6.63 0.85
C PHE A 55 13.18 -7.34 1.15
N GLY A 56 14.01 -7.60 0.13
CA GLY A 56 15.26 -8.34 0.28
C GLY A 56 15.06 -9.80 0.70
N VAL A 57 13.92 -10.42 0.35
CA VAL A 57 13.59 -11.80 0.72
C VAL A 57 13.45 -12.70 -0.51
N SER A 58 13.47 -14.02 -0.29
CA SER A 58 13.23 -14.99 -1.37
C SER A 58 11.77 -14.98 -1.82
N ARG A 59 11.52 -15.38 -3.08
CA ARG A 59 10.16 -15.60 -3.60
C ARG A 59 9.33 -16.54 -2.73
N GLN A 60 9.96 -17.59 -2.18
CA GLN A 60 9.26 -18.57 -1.33
C GLN A 60 8.83 -17.95 0.02
N ALA A 61 9.71 -17.14 0.63
CA ALA A 61 9.39 -16.40 1.85
C ALA A 61 8.23 -15.42 1.61
N TYR A 62 8.28 -14.67 0.51
CA TYR A 62 7.22 -13.77 0.11
C TYR A 62 5.87 -14.49 -0.11
N SER A 63 5.88 -15.63 -0.81
CA SER A 63 4.67 -16.45 -0.99
C SER A 63 4.10 -16.96 0.34
N LYS A 64 4.96 -17.22 1.34
CA LYS A 64 4.50 -17.56 2.70
C LYS A 64 3.81 -16.37 3.35
N TRP A 65 4.34 -15.16 3.17
CA TRP A 65 3.72 -13.94 3.71
C TRP A 65 2.34 -13.65 3.10
N LEU A 66 2.17 -13.89 1.80
CA LEU A 66 0.86 -13.73 1.15
C LEU A 66 -0.25 -14.60 1.78
N ARG A 67 0.11 -15.79 2.29
CA ARG A 67 -0.85 -16.70 2.92
C ARG A 67 -0.95 -16.54 4.44
N GLY A 68 0.16 -16.19 5.10
CA GLY A 68 0.30 -16.22 6.56
C GLY A 68 0.47 -14.85 7.21
N GLY A 69 0.46 -13.77 6.44
CA GLY A 69 0.73 -12.42 6.92
C GLY A 69 2.23 -12.06 6.91
N VAL A 70 2.50 -10.76 7.00
CA VAL A 70 3.85 -10.20 7.01
C VAL A 70 4.41 -10.22 8.44
N PRO A 71 5.66 -10.66 8.66
CA PRO A 71 6.32 -10.60 9.97
C PRO A 71 6.33 -9.19 10.56
N SER A 72 6.25 -9.07 11.89
CA SER A 72 6.14 -7.78 12.57
C SER A 72 7.36 -6.88 12.32
N GLU A 73 8.55 -7.46 12.20
CA GLU A 73 9.79 -6.75 11.86
C GLU A 73 9.78 -6.17 10.43
N ARG A 74 8.82 -6.57 9.59
CA ARG A 74 8.62 -6.06 8.23
C ARG A 74 7.37 -5.19 8.08
N ALA A 75 6.61 -4.99 9.16
CA ALA A 75 5.38 -4.20 9.14
C ALA A 75 5.64 -2.72 8.76
N ALA A 76 6.73 -2.12 9.25
CA ALA A 76 7.08 -0.74 8.93
C ALA A 76 7.37 -0.55 7.43
N ALA A 77 8.20 -1.42 6.85
CA ALA A 77 8.50 -1.42 5.42
C ALA A 77 7.24 -1.58 4.55
N LEU A 78 6.33 -2.48 4.95
CA LEU A 78 5.05 -2.64 4.27
C LEU A 78 4.18 -1.39 4.38
N ALA A 79 4.13 -0.77 5.56
CA ALA A 79 3.34 0.44 5.78
C ALA A 79 3.84 1.59 4.90
N ASP A 80 5.15 1.81 4.80
CA ASP A 80 5.73 2.84 3.93
C ASP A 80 5.36 2.63 2.45
N LEU A 81 5.53 1.41 1.95
CA LEU A 81 5.15 1.06 0.57
C LEU A 81 3.64 1.13 0.33
N SER A 82 2.82 0.86 1.35
CA SER A 82 1.36 0.97 1.26
C SER A 82 0.94 2.43 1.11
N VAL A 83 1.48 3.33 1.94
CA VAL A 83 1.23 4.78 1.84
C VAL A 83 1.67 5.32 0.47
N ALA A 84 2.86 4.94 0.01
CA ALA A 84 3.32 5.30 -1.34
C ALA A 84 2.34 4.82 -2.43
N THR A 85 1.87 3.58 -2.32
CA THR A 85 0.92 2.98 -3.27
C THR A 85 -0.44 3.68 -3.24
N GLU A 86 -0.93 4.09 -2.07
CA GLU A 86 -2.17 4.84 -1.93
C GLU A 86 -2.09 6.22 -2.56
N LEU A 87 -0.99 6.95 -2.36
CA LEU A 87 -0.79 8.26 -3.00
C LEU A 87 -0.73 8.12 -4.53
N LEU A 88 -0.04 7.11 -5.05
CA LEU A 88 -0.01 6.83 -6.48
C LEU A 88 -1.40 6.47 -7.03
N ASP A 89 -2.16 5.60 -6.36
CA ASP A 89 -3.53 5.23 -6.78
C ASP A 89 -4.51 6.41 -6.70
N ARG A 90 -4.27 7.36 -5.79
CA ARG A 90 -5.10 8.56 -5.64
C ARG A 90 -4.89 9.56 -6.77
N TYR A 91 -3.65 9.75 -7.23
CA TYR A 91 -3.29 10.83 -8.15
C TYR A 91 -2.94 10.37 -9.56
N LEU A 92 -2.75 9.08 -9.78
CA LEU A 92 -2.45 8.51 -11.10
C LEU A 92 -3.54 7.54 -11.52
N LYS A 93 -3.75 7.45 -12.83
CA LYS A 93 -4.51 6.34 -13.40
C LYS A 93 -3.75 5.04 -13.11
N ARG A 94 -4.47 4.00 -12.67
CA ARG A 94 -3.91 2.71 -12.23
C ARG A 94 -2.97 2.09 -13.25
N GLU A 95 -3.36 2.13 -14.53
CA GLU A 95 -2.58 1.62 -15.66
C GLU A 95 -1.24 2.36 -15.88
N ARG A 96 -1.06 3.55 -15.30
CA ARG A 96 0.19 4.33 -15.38
C ARG A 96 1.15 4.04 -14.23
N ILE A 97 0.67 3.51 -13.10
CA ILE A 97 1.48 3.26 -11.92
C ILE A 97 2.68 2.35 -12.24
N PRO A 98 2.53 1.20 -12.95
CA PRO A 98 3.66 0.33 -13.26
C PRO A 98 4.80 1.02 -14.03
N ALA A 99 4.46 1.93 -14.94
CA ALA A 99 5.44 2.69 -15.71
C ALA A 99 6.12 3.77 -14.85
N VAL A 100 5.36 4.45 -13.98
CA VAL A 100 5.88 5.51 -13.10
C VAL A 100 6.86 4.93 -12.07
N VAL A 101 6.53 3.82 -11.42
CA VAL A 101 7.40 3.24 -10.37
C VAL A 101 8.71 2.66 -10.92
N ARG A 102 8.77 2.38 -12.23
CA ARG A 102 9.96 1.89 -12.96
C ARG A 102 10.78 3.01 -13.60
N ARG A 103 10.20 4.20 -13.78
CA ARG A 103 10.87 5.29 -14.49
C ARG A 103 11.92 5.94 -13.57
N PRO A 104 13.20 6.02 -13.99
CA PRO A 104 14.18 6.82 -13.29
C PRO A 104 13.79 8.30 -13.25
N ALA A 105 14.05 8.97 -12.13
CA ALA A 105 13.77 10.39 -11.98
C ALA A 105 14.98 11.14 -11.42
N ALA A 106 15.26 12.34 -11.94
CA ALA A 106 16.38 13.18 -11.48
C ALA A 106 16.26 13.52 -9.98
N LEU A 107 15.03 13.79 -9.51
CA LEU A 107 14.74 14.04 -8.10
C LEU A 107 15.03 12.85 -7.16
N LEU A 108 15.24 11.65 -7.71
CA LEU A 108 15.59 10.43 -6.98
C LEU A 108 17.05 10.01 -7.25
N GLY A 109 17.91 10.92 -7.70
CA GLY A 109 19.29 10.61 -8.05
C GLY A 109 19.39 9.64 -9.24
N ASN A 110 18.52 9.79 -10.24
CA ASN A 110 18.38 8.91 -11.40
C ASN A 110 18.05 7.44 -11.06
N ARG A 111 17.43 7.21 -9.90
CA ARG A 111 16.82 5.93 -9.54
C ARG A 111 15.32 5.97 -9.76
N SER A 112 14.73 4.80 -9.92
CA SER A 112 13.29 4.57 -9.88
C SER A 112 12.82 4.27 -8.45
N LEU A 113 11.51 4.35 -8.20
CA LEU A 113 10.93 3.98 -6.91
C LEU A 113 11.17 2.49 -6.58
N ILE A 114 11.17 1.62 -7.59
CA ILE A 114 11.51 0.20 -7.41
C ILE A 114 12.97 0.02 -6.99
N GLU A 115 13.90 0.72 -7.63
CA GLU A 115 15.31 0.63 -7.25
C GLU A 115 15.53 1.14 -5.83
N LEU A 116 14.84 2.22 -5.43
CA LEU A 116 14.89 2.76 -4.08
C LEU A 116 14.32 1.77 -3.05
N ALA A 117 13.16 1.16 -3.33
CA ALA A 117 12.60 0.10 -2.49
C ALA A 117 13.55 -1.09 -2.35
N ARG A 118 14.22 -1.50 -3.44
CA ARG A 118 15.18 -2.61 -3.44
C ARG A 118 16.44 -2.35 -2.60
N SER A 119 16.83 -1.10 -2.36
CA SER A 119 17.92 -0.82 -1.41
C SER A 119 17.49 -0.92 0.05
N GLY A 120 16.22 -1.26 0.33
CA GLY A 120 15.69 -1.39 1.68
C GLY A 120 15.27 -0.07 2.32
N ASP A 121 15.34 1.05 1.58
CA ASP A 121 14.95 2.37 2.07
C ASP A 121 13.48 2.67 1.72
N HIS A 122 12.57 1.93 2.35
CA HIS A 122 11.13 2.05 2.08
C HIS A 122 10.56 3.40 2.52
N ALA A 123 11.11 3.99 3.58
CA ALA A 123 10.72 5.32 4.05
C ALA A 123 11.02 6.40 3.00
N ALA A 124 12.20 6.34 2.35
CA ALA A 124 12.52 7.26 1.27
C ALA A 124 11.58 7.11 0.06
N VAL A 125 11.07 5.91 -0.22
CA VAL A 125 10.05 5.71 -1.27
C VAL A 125 8.76 6.44 -0.93
N ARG A 126 8.29 6.33 0.33
CA ARG A 126 7.11 7.06 0.81
C ARG A 126 7.30 8.56 0.66
N GLN A 127 8.45 9.08 1.12
CA GLN A 127 8.75 10.51 1.06
C GLN A 127 8.83 11.02 -0.38
N ALA A 128 9.57 10.32 -1.24
CA ALA A 128 9.68 10.63 -2.67
C ALA A 128 8.31 10.77 -3.35
N VAL A 129 7.39 9.83 -3.07
CA VAL A 129 6.04 9.89 -3.65
C VAL A 129 5.24 11.07 -3.08
N ALA A 130 5.38 11.38 -1.79
CA ALA A 130 4.75 12.57 -1.21
C ALA A 130 5.25 13.85 -1.89
N ASP A 131 6.57 14.02 -2.01
CA ASP A 131 7.21 15.20 -2.61
C ASP A 131 6.78 15.40 -4.08
N MET A 132 6.66 14.31 -4.85
CA MET A 132 6.19 14.35 -6.24
C MET A 132 4.79 14.96 -6.41
N PHE A 133 3.94 14.89 -5.39
CA PHE A 133 2.57 15.41 -5.43
C PHE A 133 2.39 16.69 -4.61
N GLU A 134 3.23 16.93 -3.59
CA GLU A 134 3.30 18.23 -2.92
C GLU A 134 3.77 19.32 -3.90
N LEU A 135 4.81 19.06 -4.70
CA LEU A 135 5.29 20.00 -5.72
C LEU A 135 4.22 20.37 -6.76
N ARG A 136 3.30 19.45 -7.08
CA ARG A 136 2.19 19.71 -8.01
C ARG A 136 1.07 20.55 -7.40
N ARG A 137 0.98 20.61 -6.07
CA ARG A 137 0.00 21.47 -5.37
C ARG A 137 0.48 22.90 -5.22
N VAL A 138 1.80 23.13 -5.30
CA VAL A 138 2.42 24.45 -5.09
C VAL A 138 2.71 25.19 -6.41
N GLN A 139 2.66 24.52 -7.58
CA GLN A 139 2.75 25.21 -8.88
C GLN A 139 1.39 25.78 -9.31
N PRO A 140 1.28 27.11 -9.55
CA PRO A 140 0.05 27.78 -10.01
C PRO A 140 -0.31 27.46 -11.46
#